data_AF-A0A957MY92-F1
#
_entry.id   AF-A0A957MY92-F1
#
_cell.length_a   1.000
_cell.length_b   1.000
_cell.length_c   1.000
_cell.angle_alpha   90.00
_cell.angle_beta   90.00
_cell.angle_gamma   90.00
#
_symmetry.space_group_name_H-M   'P 1'
#
loop_
_entity.id
_entity.type
_entity.pdbx_description
1 polymer ?
#
loop_
_entity_poly.entity_id
_entity_poly.type
_entity_poly.pdbx_seq_one_letter_code
_entity_poly.pdbx_strand_id
1 'polypeptide(L)'
;LVTMPVFAVGEALVQVQTAVQQLRDRKQFQRVVIEDLNIVQPLLEFPNARLLTRERHRIQTFTRQPTGDVLVAEQYFDADVAYQLAFDGQRWRVEKAVIAKREGVPE
;
A
#
# COMPACT_ATOMS: atom_id res chain seq x y z
N LEU A 1 -3.48 22.99 -8.90
CA LEU A 1 -3.38 21.55 -9.24
C LEU A 1 -2.64 20.87 -8.09
N VAL A 2 -3.32 20.04 -7.31
CA VAL A 2 -2.64 19.23 -6.27
C VAL A 2 -1.91 18.12 -7.00
N THR A 3 -0.59 18.24 -7.14
CA THR A 3 0.26 17.15 -7.60
C THR A 3 0.21 16.05 -6.56
N MET A 4 -0.34 14.89 -6.92
CA MET A 4 -0.25 13.72 -6.04
C MET A 4 1.24 13.41 -5.78
N PRO A 5 1.64 13.06 -4.55
CA PRO A 5 3.01 12.70 -4.29
C PRO A 5 3.40 11.48 -5.13
N VAL A 6 4.57 11.52 -5.75
CA VAL A 6 5.12 10.37 -6.48
C VAL A 6 5.77 9.45 -5.45
N PHE A 7 5.13 8.31 -5.17
CA PHE A 7 5.56 7.35 -4.15
C PHE A 7 6.52 6.26 -4.67
N ALA A 8 6.88 6.28 -5.96
CA ALA A 8 7.77 5.31 -6.59
C ALA A 8 8.73 6.00 -7.57
N VAL A 9 9.97 5.50 -7.67
CA VAL A 9 11.00 6.00 -8.61
C VAL A 9 11.66 4.83 -9.34
N GLY A 10 12.34 5.11 -10.46
CA GLY A 10 13.07 4.10 -11.23
C GLY A 10 12.18 2.95 -11.71
N GLU A 11 12.68 1.72 -11.61
CA GLU A 11 11.94 0.52 -12.04
C GLU A 11 10.59 0.34 -11.32
N ALA A 12 10.52 0.69 -10.04
CA ALA A 12 9.26 0.61 -9.29
C ALA A 12 8.19 1.56 -9.88
N LEU A 13 8.59 2.76 -10.32
CA LEU A 13 7.66 3.68 -10.99
C LEU A 13 7.18 3.11 -12.33
N VAL A 14 8.10 2.52 -13.11
CA VAL A 14 7.77 1.89 -14.39
C VAL A 14 6.76 0.75 -14.19
N GLN A 15 6.98 -0.13 -13.21
CA GLN A 15 6.07 -1.23 -12.88
C GLN A 15 4.67 -0.71 -12.50
N VAL A 16 4.60 0.33 -11.65
CA VAL A 16 3.32 0.96 -11.27
C VAL A 16 2.62 1.57 -12.49
N GLN A 17 3.35 2.28 -13.36
CA GLN A 17 2.78 2.85 -14.58
C GLN A 17 2.23 1.77 -15.52
N THR A 18 2.96 0.68 -15.72
CA THR A 18 2.50 -0.46 -16.52
C THR A 18 1.24 -1.08 -15.91
N ALA A 19 1.20 -1.33 -14.61
CA ALA A 19 0.03 -1.88 -13.93
C ALA A 19 -1.20 -0.96 -14.06
N VAL A 20 -1.02 0.35 -13.87
CA VAL A 20 -2.10 1.35 -14.05
C VAL A 20 -2.58 1.38 -15.49
N GLN A 21 -1.68 1.30 -16.47
CA GLN A 21 -2.06 1.27 -17.89
C GLN A 21 -2.86 0.02 -18.23
N GLN A 22 -2.44 -1.15 -17.76
CA GLN A 22 -3.17 -2.41 -17.96
C GLN A 22 -4.58 -2.38 -17.36
N LEU A 23 -4.73 -1.81 -16.15
CA LEU A 23 -6.05 -1.60 -15.54
C LEU A 23 -6.90 -0.66 -16.39
N ARG A 24 -6.34 0.46 -16.87
CA ARG A 24 -7.05 1.42 -17.74
C ARG A 24 -7.52 0.78 -19.04
N ASP A 25 -6.66 0.02 -19.72
CA ASP A 25 -6.98 -0.65 -20.99
C ASP A 25 -8.14 -1.64 -20.83
N ARG A 26 -8.24 -2.26 -19.64
CA ARG A 26 -9.31 -3.19 -19.27
C ARG A 26 -10.54 -2.52 -18.65
N LYS A 27 -10.56 -1.17 -18.55
CA LYS A 27 -11.59 -0.39 -17.82
C LYS A 27 -11.76 -0.86 -16.36
N GLN A 28 -10.66 -1.24 -15.74
CA GLN A 28 -10.60 -1.75 -14.37
C GLN A 28 -9.94 -0.75 -13.42
N PHE A 29 -10.17 -0.95 -12.12
CA PHE A 29 -9.42 -0.29 -11.05
C PHE A 29 -9.23 -1.24 -9.87
N GLN A 30 -8.27 -0.92 -9.01
CA GLN A 30 -8.02 -1.68 -7.79
C GLN A 30 -8.34 -0.84 -6.55
N ARG A 31 -8.97 -1.49 -5.57
CA ARG A 31 -9.10 -1.00 -4.20
C ARG A 31 -8.18 -1.82 -3.31
N VAL A 32 -7.27 -1.15 -2.62
CA VAL A 32 -6.36 -1.77 -1.65
C VAL A 32 -6.82 -1.38 -0.25
N VAL A 33 -7.05 -2.35 0.61
CA VAL A 33 -7.45 -2.17 2.01
C VAL A 33 -6.46 -2.90 2.90
N ILE A 34 -6.01 -2.26 3.97
CA ILE A 34 -5.33 -2.94 5.07
C ILE A 34 -6.44 -3.47 5.98
N GLU A 35 -6.61 -4.78 6.04
CA GLU A 35 -7.63 -5.44 6.87
C GLU A 35 -7.16 -5.67 8.30
N ASP A 36 -5.87 -5.95 8.47
CA ASP A 36 -5.23 -6.09 9.78
C ASP A 36 -3.88 -5.36 9.78
N LEU A 37 -3.58 -4.72 10.90
CA LEU A 37 -2.33 -4.02 11.15
C LEU A 37 -1.94 -4.26 12.61
N ASN A 38 -0.84 -4.98 12.78
CA ASN A 38 -0.26 -5.25 14.09
C ASN A 38 1.13 -4.62 14.21
N ILE A 39 1.34 -3.79 15.23
CA ILE A 39 2.67 -3.23 15.52
C ILE A 39 3.50 -4.31 16.23
N VAL A 40 4.49 -4.84 15.52
CA VAL A 40 5.40 -5.87 16.02
C VAL A 40 6.47 -5.25 16.91
N GLN A 41 7.04 -4.12 16.46
CA GLN A 41 8.12 -3.46 17.16
C GLN A 41 8.03 -1.94 16.99
N PRO A 42 7.86 -1.19 18.08
CA PRO A 42 8.04 0.25 18.09
C PRO A 42 9.44 0.64 18.58
N LEU A 43 10.06 1.61 17.89
CA LEU A 43 11.24 2.35 18.35
C LEU A 43 10.88 3.83 18.34
N LEU A 44 10.76 4.43 19.52
CA LEU A 44 10.28 5.81 19.67
C LEU A 44 11.47 6.72 19.96
N GLU A 45 11.76 7.65 19.04
CA GLU A 45 12.92 8.56 19.10
C GLU A 45 12.46 9.97 18.75
N PHE A 46 11.76 10.67 19.66
CA PHE A 46 11.16 11.97 19.37
C PHE A 46 12.17 12.96 18.74
N PRO A 47 11.81 13.65 17.63
CA PRO A 47 10.48 13.75 17.01
C PRO A 47 10.13 12.65 16.00
N ASN A 48 10.90 11.56 15.97
CA ASN A 48 10.74 10.45 15.04
C ASN A 48 10.22 9.18 15.73
N ALA A 49 9.74 8.25 14.92
CA ALA A 49 9.46 6.88 15.36
C ALA A 49 9.74 5.92 14.21
N ARG A 50 10.16 4.70 14.53
CA ARG A 50 10.27 3.60 13.58
C ARG A 50 9.37 2.47 14.04
N LEU A 51 8.53 1.97 13.14
CA LEU A 51 7.60 0.89 13.44
C LEU A 51 7.87 -0.26 12.49
N LEU A 52 7.99 -1.48 13.02
CA LEU A 52 7.77 -2.69 12.25
C LEU A 52 6.35 -3.14 12.48
N THR A 53 5.61 -3.35 11.39
CA THR A 53 4.22 -3.80 11.41
C THR A 53 4.07 -5.07 10.59
N ARG A 54 3.09 -5.89 10.98
CA ARG A 54 2.54 -6.98 10.17
C ARG A 54 1.20 -6.52 9.66
N GLU A 55 1.03 -6.55 8.36
CA GLU A 55 -0.18 -6.09 7.69
C GLU A 55 -0.77 -7.18 6.82
N ARG A 56 -2.10 -7.32 6.86
CA ARG A 56 -2.85 -8.10 5.88
C ARG A 56 -3.54 -7.15 4.93
N HIS A 57 -3.20 -7.23 3.66
CA HIS A 57 -3.80 -6.41 2.63
C HIS A 57 -4.80 -7.22 1.82
N ARG A 58 -5.98 -6.63 1.57
CA ARG A 58 -6.94 -7.11 0.58
C ARG A 58 -6.92 -6.19 -0.64
N ILE A 59 -6.59 -6.75 -1.80
CA ILE A 59 -6.68 -6.09 -3.10
C ILE A 59 -7.93 -6.60 -3.82
N GLN A 60 -8.82 -5.69 -4.19
CA GLN A 60 -10.00 -5.99 -4.98
C GLN A 60 -9.91 -5.27 -6.32
N THR A 61 -10.04 -6.02 -7.41
CA THR A 61 -10.08 -5.47 -8.77
C THR A 61 -11.52 -5.42 -9.25
N PHE A 62 -11.93 -4.26 -9.73
CA PHE A 62 -13.27 -4.01 -10.23
C PHE A 62 -13.21 -3.62 -11.70
N THR A 63 -14.20 -4.05 -12.48
CA THR A 63 -14.47 -3.52 -13.82
C THR A 63 -15.54 -2.44 -13.70
N ARG A 64 -15.30 -1.26 -14.29
CA ARG A 64 -16.30 -0.18 -14.33
C ARG A 64 -17.40 -0.52 -15.32
N GLN A 65 -18.65 -0.48 -14.88
CA GLN A 65 -19.82 -0.63 -15.75
C GLN A 65 -20.84 0.50 -15.49
N PRO A 66 -21.67 0.86 -16.49
CA PRO A 66 -22.65 1.94 -16.33
C PRO A 66 -23.65 1.72 -15.18
N THR A 67 -23.94 0.46 -14.86
CA THR A 67 -24.90 0.03 -13.84
C THR A 67 -24.28 -0.20 -12.46
N GLY A 68 -22.96 -0.07 -12.35
CA GLY A 68 -22.21 -0.30 -11.12
C GLY A 68 -20.90 -1.03 -11.35
N ASP A 69 -19.96 -0.86 -10.43
CA ASP A 69 -18.66 -1.53 -10.48
C ASP A 69 -18.83 -3.01 -10.10
N VAL A 70 -18.23 -3.91 -10.89
CA VAL A 70 -18.30 -5.36 -10.67
C VAL A 70 -16.94 -5.87 -10.19
N LEU A 71 -16.93 -6.54 -9.04
CA LEU A 71 -15.73 -7.22 -8.53
C LEU A 71 -15.37 -8.38 -9.47
N VAL A 72 -14.13 -8.39 -9.96
CA VAL A 72 -13.65 -9.42 -10.91
C VAL A 72 -12.47 -10.22 -10.38
N ALA A 73 -11.76 -9.71 -9.37
CA ALA A 73 -10.71 -10.45 -8.69
C ALA A 73 -10.53 -9.94 -7.27
N GLU A 74 -10.16 -10.84 -6.37
CA GLU A 74 -9.81 -10.53 -4.99
C GLU A 74 -8.54 -11.30 -4.62
N GLN A 75 -7.60 -10.62 -3.96
CA GLN A 75 -6.32 -11.17 -3.55
C GLN A 75 -6.00 -10.70 -2.14
N TYR A 76 -5.35 -11.58 -1.39
CA TYR A 76 -4.82 -11.27 -0.06
C TYR A 76 -3.31 -11.43 -0.09
N PHE A 77 -2.59 -10.54 0.58
CA PHE A 77 -1.18 -10.76 0.86
C PHE A 77 -0.84 -10.22 2.25
N ASP A 78 0.02 -10.97 2.93
CA ASP A 78 0.59 -10.55 4.20
C ASP A 78 1.95 -9.89 3.93
N ALA A 79 2.21 -8.78 4.63
CA ALA A 79 3.44 -8.02 4.50
C ALA A 79 4.01 -7.64 5.85
N ASP A 80 5.33 -7.59 5.92
CA ASP A 80 6.03 -6.85 6.96
C ASP A 80 6.33 -5.45 6.42
N VAL A 81 5.85 -4.42 7.11
CA VAL A 81 6.05 -3.03 6.71
C VAL A 81 6.83 -2.28 7.78
N ALA A 82 8.00 -1.77 7.38
CA ALA A 82 8.82 -0.90 8.19
C ALA A 82 8.53 0.56 7.86
N TYR A 83 7.97 1.28 8.83
CA TYR A 83 7.67 2.71 8.74
C TYR A 83 8.73 3.54 9.45
N GLN A 84 9.12 4.66 8.84
CA GLN A 84 9.74 5.80 9.51
C GLN A 84 8.70 6.92 9.56
N LEU A 85 8.41 7.37 10.78
CA LEU A 85 7.48 8.44 11.07
C LEU A 85 8.24 9.65 11.60
N ALA A 86 7.77 10.85 11.26
CA ALA A 86 8.21 12.10 11.86
C ALA A 86 7.00 12.90 12.34
N PHE A 87 7.14 13.55 13.49
CA PHE A 87 6.13 14.44 14.06
C PHE A 87 6.38 15.87 13.59
N ASP A 88 5.40 16.47 12.91
CA ASP A 88 5.51 17.83 12.36
C ASP A 88 5.10 18.93 13.36
N GLY A 89 4.88 18.57 14.63
CA GLY A 89 4.35 19.46 15.67
C GLY A 89 2.83 19.36 15.84
N GLN A 90 2.11 18.78 14.89
CA GLN A 90 0.65 18.57 14.97
C GLN A 90 0.27 17.10 14.80
N ARG A 91 0.95 16.38 13.91
CA ARG A 91 0.63 14.99 13.58
C ARG A 91 1.89 14.20 13.20
N TRP A 92 1.77 12.88 13.31
CA TRP A 92 2.73 11.96 12.74
C TRP A 92 2.53 11.85 11.23
N ARG A 93 3.62 11.89 10.47
CA ARG A 93 3.67 11.69 9.02
C ARG A 93 4.58 10.52 8.70
N VAL A 94 4.17 9.65 7.78
CA VAL A 94 5.06 8.64 7.19
C VAL A 94 6.06 9.34 6.29
N GLU A 95 7.35 9.23 6.60
CA GLU A 95 8.43 9.74 5.75
C GLU A 95 8.98 8.66 4.83
N LYS A 96 9.01 7.42 5.30
CA LYS A 96 9.46 6.26 4.53
C LYS A 96 8.66 5.03 4.93
N ALA A 97 8.34 4.20 3.96
CA ALA A 97 7.81 2.86 4.18
C ALA A 97 8.60 1.89 3.32
N VAL A 98 8.98 0.75 3.89
CA VAL A 98 9.57 -0.39 3.17
C VAL A 98 8.67 -1.58 3.38
N ILE A 99 8.15 -2.14 2.29
CA ILE A 99 7.23 -3.27 2.29
C ILE A 99 8.01 -4.50 1.85
N ALA A 100 8.05 -5.52 2.71
CA ALA A 100 8.52 -6.85 2.35
C ALA A 100 7.29 -7.76 2.28
N LYS A 101 7.01 -8.33 1.10
CA LYS A 101 6.00 -9.40 1.00
C LYS A 101 6.48 -10.58 1.83
N ARG A 102 5.60 -11.13 2.67
CA ARG A 102 5.87 -12.41 3.30
C ARG A 102 5.56 -13.49 2.27
N GLU A 103 6.59 -14.14 1.74
CA GLU A 103 6.38 -15.39 1.00
C GLU A 103 5.74 -16.38 1.97
N GLY A 104 4.63 -16.98 1.56
CA GLY A 104 3.83 -17.85 2.42
C GLY A 104 4.72 -18.93 3.01
N VAL A 105 4.86 -18.92 4.34
CA VAL A 105 5.28 -20.12 5.07
C VAL A 105 4.05 -21.03 5.02
N PRO A 106 4.10 -22.20 4.35
CA PRO A 106 3.03 -23.17 4.48
C PRO A 106 2.92 -23.54 5.96
N GLU A 107 1.73 -23.41 6.54
CA GLU A 107 1.43 -23.99 7.86
C GLU A 107 1.61 -25.52 7.85
#